data_AF-A0A7C3NHL8-F1
#
_entry.id   AF-A0A7C3NHL8-F1
#
_cell.length_a   1.000
_cell.length_b   1.000
_cell.length_c   1.000
_cell.angle_alpha   90.00
_cell.angle_beta   90.00
_cell.angle_gamma   90.00
#
_symmetry.space_group_name_H-M   'P 1'
#
loop_
_entity.id
_entity.type
_entity.pdbx_description
1 polymer ?
#
loop_
_entity_poly.entity_id
_entity_poly.type
_entity_poly.pdbx_seq_one_letter_code
_entity_poly.pdbx_strand_id
1 'polypeptide(L)'
;MIHSSSPLPESPKKAPRLPASESDLPAWLRKRDGSLNMTLAVFIGLGLGVFIFCCGALALGAFYLVTEREALSLPAPAGKAATPTAEAQPASPEAAAGAEPTLAAPQLLPLPTTACAGPAFTLDGKSFRLEAAAPAAGSPLPLPAAADTALYVQEAGGRRLVLLAAGALAQGEAAQAEMIDETCNVQRYQLLPPLPGRLDDVAQFAPAADLVIFAAQGADGNGWLIQGMLTEAELTAPRGWTPQPGELLAEIGLLEAQPSPDGRLIQVRLSLYNFGAEPLLLTPADVQLSAEGLGAAPPAAARPPLPLEVAPGQTAEVELAFVRPPQGWGILRVFSVEYDLADFVE
;
A
#
# COMPACT_ATOMS: atom_id res chain seq x y z
N MET A 1 -21.27 -63.30 11.98
CA MET A 1 -21.85 -63.72 10.68
C MET A 1 -22.51 -62.49 10.09
N ILE A 2 -21.80 -61.61 9.38
CA ILE A 2 -21.49 -61.65 7.93
C ILE A 2 -22.70 -62.10 7.10
N HIS A 3 -23.40 -61.14 6.51
CA HIS A 3 -24.12 -61.35 5.26
C HIS A 3 -23.59 -60.35 4.22
N SER A 4 -22.82 -60.93 3.29
CA SER A 4 -22.32 -60.34 2.06
C SER A 4 -23.46 -60.29 1.04
N SER A 5 -23.60 -59.16 0.34
CA SER A 5 -24.45 -59.03 -0.84
C SER A 5 -23.63 -58.43 -1.98
N SER A 6 -23.29 -59.28 -2.94
CA SER A 6 -22.74 -58.91 -4.25
C SER A 6 -23.87 -58.62 -5.23
N PRO A 7 -23.69 -57.67 -6.15
CA PRO A 7 -24.25 -57.78 -7.48
C PRO A 7 -23.17 -57.68 -8.59
N LEU A 8 -23.29 -58.59 -9.56
CA LEU A 8 -22.72 -58.57 -10.92
C LEU A 8 -23.90 -58.40 -11.91
N PRO A 9 -23.69 -58.13 -13.22
CA PRO A 9 -22.69 -57.28 -13.86
C PRO A 9 -23.33 -56.22 -14.79
N GLU A 10 -22.53 -55.22 -15.16
CA GLU A 10 -22.85 -54.15 -16.10
C GLU A 10 -23.13 -54.64 -17.53
N SER A 11 -24.11 -54.01 -18.19
CA SER A 11 -24.35 -54.12 -19.63
C SER A 11 -23.36 -53.27 -20.43
N PRO A 12 -22.93 -53.72 -21.62
CA PRO A 12 -21.92 -53.03 -22.42
C PRO A 12 -22.47 -51.73 -23.03
N LYS A 13 -21.77 -50.62 -22.75
CA LYS A 13 -21.98 -49.31 -23.40
C LYS A 13 -21.75 -49.43 -24.91
N LYS A 14 -22.79 -49.09 -25.66
CA LYS A 14 -22.79 -49.01 -27.13
C LYS A 14 -21.91 -47.83 -27.56
N ALA A 15 -20.88 -48.09 -28.36
CA ALA A 15 -19.98 -47.07 -28.89
C ALA A 15 -20.73 -46.11 -29.85
N PRO A 16 -20.41 -44.80 -29.84
CA PRO A 16 -21.01 -43.84 -30.75
C PRO A 16 -20.53 -44.07 -32.19
N ARG A 17 -21.48 -44.12 -33.14
CA ARG A 17 -21.19 -44.17 -34.57
C ARG A 17 -20.67 -42.80 -35.03
N LEU A 18 -19.51 -42.79 -35.68
CA LEU A 18 -18.99 -41.63 -36.41
C LEU A 18 -19.82 -41.38 -37.68
N PRO A 19 -20.04 -40.12 -38.08
CA PRO A 19 -20.76 -39.79 -39.31
C PRO A 19 -19.96 -40.22 -40.55
N ALA A 20 -20.65 -40.78 -41.53
CA ALA A 20 -20.06 -41.43 -42.69
C ALA A 20 -19.83 -40.50 -43.89
N SER A 21 -20.14 -39.21 -43.80
CA SER A 21 -19.89 -38.26 -44.89
C SER A 21 -19.80 -36.81 -44.42
N GLU A 22 -18.94 -36.04 -45.09
CA GLU A 22 -18.65 -34.63 -44.82
C GLU A 22 -19.85 -33.69 -45.09
N SER A 23 -20.87 -34.18 -45.80
CA SER A 23 -22.10 -33.42 -46.09
C SER A 23 -23.04 -33.23 -44.89
N ASP A 24 -22.85 -33.98 -43.80
CA ASP A 24 -23.75 -33.96 -42.63
C ASP A 24 -23.34 -32.96 -41.53
N LEU A 25 -22.33 -32.11 -41.76
CA LEU A 25 -21.90 -31.10 -40.79
C LEU A 25 -22.83 -29.88 -40.77
N PRO A 26 -23.18 -29.35 -39.58
CA PRO A 26 -24.09 -28.20 -39.42
C PRO A 26 -23.51 -26.91 -39.99
N ALA A 27 -24.39 -26.04 -40.51
CA ALA A 27 -24.05 -24.87 -41.34
C ALA A 27 -23.09 -23.85 -40.69
N TRP A 28 -22.97 -23.82 -39.37
CA TRP A 28 -22.03 -22.93 -38.66
C TRP A 28 -20.56 -23.37 -38.77
N LEU A 29 -20.30 -24.60 -39.24
CA LEU A 29 -18.95 -25.14 -39.47
C LEU A 29 -18.43 -24.92 -40.90
N ARG A 30 -19.25 -24.44 -41.84
CA ARG A 30 -18.84 -24.26 -43.26
C ARG A 30 -18.16 -22.92 -43.58
N LYS A 31 -17.85 -22.09 -42.59
CA LYS A 31 -17.31 -20.74 -42.82
C LYS A 31 -16.02 -20.50 -42.05
N ARG A 32 -14.91 -21.07 -42.54
CA ARG A 32 -13.57 -20.77 -41.99
C ARG A 32 -12.44 -20.96 -43.00
N ASP A 33 -12.53 -20.30 -44.15
CA ASP A 33 -11.37 -20.06 -45.00
C ASP A 33 -10.84 -18.65 -44.73
N GLY A 34 -9.63 -18.54 -44.17
CA GLY A 34 -8.84 -17.29 -44.18
C GLY A 34 -8.07 -16.89 -42.91
N SER A 35 -8.29 -17.50 -41.74
CA SER A 35 -7.74 -16.98 -40.46
C SER A 35 -6.62 -17.83 -39.82
N LEU A 36 -6.21 -18.95 -40.41
CA LEU A 36 -5.27 -19.88 -39.77
C LEU A 36 -3.80 -19.44 -39.79
N ASN A 37 -3.42 -18.48 -40.65
CA ASN A 37 -2.05 -18.00 -40.71
C ASN A 37 -1.70 -16.92 -39.67
N MET A 38 -2.70 -16.21 -39.11
CA MET A 38 -2.42 -15.11 -38.18
C MET A 38 -2.26 -15.59 -36.73
N THR A 39 -3.02 -16.62 -36.32
CA THR A 39 -2.93 -17.17 -34.96
C THR A 39 -1.60 -17.89 -34.73
N LEU A 40 -1.09 -18.63 -35.72
CA LEU A 40 0.19 -19.34 -35.58
C LEU A 40 1.39 -18.36 -35.47
N ALA A 41 1.34 -17.22 -36.18
CA ALA A 41 2.38 -16.20 -36.09
C ALA A 41 2.42 -15.51 -34.72
N VAL A 42 1.25 -15.29 -34.09
CA VAL A 42 1.16 -14.69 -32.75
C VAL A 42 1.69 -15.64 -31.67
N PHE A 43 1.40 -16.95 -31.76
CA PHE A 43 1.92 -17.93 -30.81
C PHE A 43 3.43 -18.15 -30.91
N ILE A 44 4.00 -18.09 -32.12
CA ILE A 44 5.47 -18.18 -32.30
C ILE A 44 6.17 -16.92 -31.78
N GLY A 45 5.58 -15.73 -31.98
CA GLY A 45 6.12 -14.48 -31.46
C GLY A 45 6.13 -14.39 -29.92
N LEU A 46 5.03 -14.79 -29.28
CA LEU A 46 4.93 -14.81 -27.81
C LEU A 46 5.83 -15.86 -27.17
N GLY A 47 5.94 -17.05 -27.77
CA GLY A 47 6.81 -18.12 -27.27
C GLY A 47 8.29 -17.73 -27.28
N LEU A 48 8.75 -17.05 -28.34
CA LEU A 48 10.16 -16.63 -28.45
C LEU A 48 10.49 -15.50 -27.47
N GLY A 49 9.56 -14.55 -27.25
CA GLY A 49 9.76 -13.44 -26.32
C GLY A 49 9.91 -13.89 -24.86
N VAL A 50 9.06 -14.83 -24.42
CA VAL A 50 9.12 -15.39 -23.06
C VAL A 50 10.40 -16.20 -22.85
N PHE A 51 10.86 -16.94 -23.86
CA PHE A 51 12.09 -17.72 -23.76
C PHE A 51 13.34 -16.84 -23.64
N ILE A 52 13.41 -15.74 -24.41
CA ILE A 52 14.52 -14.76 -24.32
C ILE A 52 14.52 -14.07 -22.95
N PHE A 53 13.34 -13.71 -22.42
CA PHE A 53 13.23 -13.05 -21.12
C PHE A 53 13.65 -13.98 -19.96
N CYS A 54 13.21 -15.26 -19.97
CA CYS A 54 13.62 -16.24 -18.97
C CYS A 54 15.12 -16.55 -19.01
N CYS A 55 15.73 -16.65 -20.20
CA CYS A 55 17.19 -16.84 -20.31
C CYS A 55 17.97 -15.61 -19.82
N GLY A 56 17.47 -14.40 -20.05
CA GLY A 56 18.10 -13.16 -19.56
C GLY A 56 18.08 -13.05 -18.03
N ALA A 57 16.94 -13.36 -17.40
CA ALA A 57 16.80 -13.30 -15.95
C ALA A 57 17.71 -14.33 -15.23
N LEU A 58 17.87 -15.53 -15.78
CA LEU A 58 18.77 -16.54 -15.23
C LEU A 58 20.26 -16.16 -15.35
N ALA A 59 20.65 -15.47 -16.43
CA ALA A 59 22.02 -14.98 -16.60
C ALA A 59 22.37 -13.84 -15.62
N LEU A 60 21.42 -12.95 -15.33
CA LEU A 60 21.59 -11.87 -14.35
C LEU A 60 21.64 -12.39 -12.90
N GLY A 61 20.82 -13.39 -12.55
CA GLY A 61 20.86 -14.01 -11.22
C GLY A 61 22.18 -14.72 -10.92
N ALA A 62 22.78 -15.38 -11.94
CA ALA A 62 24.07 -16.03 -11.79
C ALA A 62 25.25 -15.04 -11.59
N PHE A 63 25.15 -13.82 -12.14
CA PHE A 63 26.16 -12.79 -11.96
C PHE A 63 26.11 -12.14 -10.56
N TYR A 64 24.92 -12.05 -9.97
CA TYR A 64 24.74 -11.47 -8.63
C TYR A 64 25.28 -12.39 -7.52
N LEU A 65 25.14 -13.71 -7.66
CA LEU A 65 25.63 -14.66 -6.65
C LEU A 65 27.17 -14.83 -6.62
N VAL A 66 27.87 -14.40 -7.67
CA VAL A 66 29.35 -14.49 -7.72
C VAL A 66 30.01 -13.29 -7.04
N THR A 67 29.34 -12.14 -6.95
CA THR A 67 29.94 -10.92 -6.39
C THR A 67 29.86 -10.82 -4.86
N GLU A 68 28.92 -11.49 -4.20
CA GLU A 68 28.87 -11.49 -2.72
C GLU A 68 29.94 -12.37 -2.05
N ARG A 69 30.55 -13.30 -2.80
CA ARG A 69 31.49 -14.27 -2.19
C ARG A 69 32.90 -13.73 -1.94
N GLU A 70 33.24 -12.53 -2.43
CA GLU A 70 34.54 -11.89 -2.20
C GLU A 70 34.54 -10.82 -1.09
N ALA A 71 33.39 -10.46 -0.52
CA ALA A 71 33.30 -9.39 0.49
C ALA A 71 33.56 -9.83 1.95
N LEU A 72 33.80 -11.12 2.22
CA LEU A 72 33.88 -11.68 3.59
C LEU A 72 35.28 -12.17 3.99
N SER A 73 36.34 -11.46 3.59
CA SER A 73 37.71 -11.74 4.06
C SER A 73 38.46 -10.48 4.51
N LEU A 74 37.99 -9.87 5.61
CA LEU A 74 38.80 -8.90 6.35
C LEU A 74 39.40 -9.56 7.60
N PRO A 75 40.72 -9.49 7.82
CA PRO A 75 41.36 -10.03 9.02
C PRO A 75 41.06 -9.17 10.25
N ALA A 76 40.74 -9.83 11.36
CA ALA A 76 40.48 -9.21 12.65
C ALA A 76 41.71 -8.43 13.18
N PRO A 77 41.53 -7.22 13.73
CA PRO A 77 42.62 -6.51 14.39
C PRO A 77 42.93 -7.14 15.76
N ALA A 78 44.21 -7.40 15.98
CA ALA A 78 44.75 -7.90 17.24
C ALA A 78 44.58 -6.86 18.36
N GLY A 79 43.61 -7.09 19.25
CA GLY A 79 43.41 -6.34 20.48
C GLY A 79 44.37 -6.81 21.59
N LYS A 80 45.27 -5.92 22.00
CA LYS A 80 46.17 -6.07 23.16
C LYS A 80 45.37 -6.29 24.44
N ALA A 81 45.77 -7.31 25.19
CA ALA A 81 45.34 -7.54 26.57
C ALA A 81 45.76 -6.36 27.46
N ALA A 82 44.78 -5.72 28.10
CA ALA A 82 44.99 -4.76 29.19
C ALA A 82 44.70 -5.46 30.52
N THR A 83 45.70 -5.39 31.40
CA THR A 83 45.74 -5.92 32.77
C THR A 83 44.78 -5.16 33.69
N PRO A 84 44.04 -5.83 34.60
CA PRO A 84 43.25 -5.13 35.61
C PRO A 84 44.16 -4.71 36.78
N THR A 85 44.36 -3.40 36.94
CA THR A 85 44.91 -2.82 38.17
C THR A 85 43.75 -2.55 39.12
N ALA A 86 43.77 -3.24 40.26
CA ALA A 86 42.88 -2.98 41.37
C ALA A 86 43.28 -1.65 42.03
N GLU A 87 42.39 -0.67 42.01
CA GLU A 87 42.55 0.59 42.73
C GLU A 87 41.49 0.69 43.83
N ALA A 88 41.97 0.95 45.03
CA ALA A 88 41.23 0.93 46.28
C ALA A 88 40.24 2.10 46.35
N GLN A 89 39.04 1.78 46.80
CA GLN A 89 37.93 2.69 47.04
C GLN A 89 38.10 3.36 48.42
N PRO A 90 38.33 4.68 48.52
CA PRO A 90 38.24 5.37 49.79
C PRO A 90 36.78 5.69 50.12
N ALA A 91 36.46 5.57 51.41
CA ALA A 91 35.17 5.87 51.99
C ALA A 91 34.71 7.30 51.67
N SER A 92 33.47 7.44 51.21
CA SER A 92 32.81 8.72 50.98
C SER A 92 32.23 9.26 52.29
N PRO A 93 32.47 10.54 52.62
CA PRO A 93 31.86 11.18 53.77
C PRO A 93 30.44 11.68 53.46
N GLU A 94 29.68 11.66 54.54
CA GLU A 94 28.33 12.12 54.77
C GLU A 94 28.17 13.65 54.57
N ALA A 95 26.97 14.02 54.10
CA ALA A 95 26.31 15.34 54.20
C ALA A 95 26.82 16.52 53.34
N ALA A 96 26.01 16.90 52.36
CA ALA A 96 25.47 18.27 52.25
C ALA A 96 24.26 18.30 51.31
N ALA A 97 23.10 18.67 51.84
CA ALA A 97 21.91 19.01 51.08
C ALA A 97 22.18 20.30 50.26
N GLY A 98 22.54 20.14 49.00
CA GLY A 98 22.56 21.21 48.00
C GLY A 98 21.37 21.02 47.07
N ALA A 99 20.43 21.96 47.08
CA ALA A 99 19.36 22.01 46.09
C ALA A 99 19.99 22.17 44.70
N GLU A 100 19.95 21.12 43.89
CA GLU A 100 20.33 21.20 42.49
C GLU A 100 19.41 22.18 41.78
N PRO A 101 19.95 23.18 41.05
CA PRO A 101 19.14 24.04 40.21
C PRO A 101 18.49 23.17 39.14
N THR A 102 17.17 23.03 39.23
CA THR A 102 16.35 22.39 38.19
C THR A 102 16.56 23.18 36.91
N LEU A 103 17.43 22.67 36.03
CA LEU A 103 17.59 23.16 34.66
C LEU A 103 16.23 23.03 33.99
N ALA A 104 15.54 24.17 33.84
CA ALA A 104 14.28 24.24 33.13
C ALA A 104 14.48 23.63 31.74
N ALA A 105 13.73 22.57 31.45
CA ALA A 105 13.78 21.90 30.17
C ALA A 105 13.58 22.95 29.05
N PRO A 106 14.38 22.91 27.97
CA PRO A 106 14.27 23.86 26.88
C PRO A 106 12.85 23.84 26.34
N GLN A 107 12.14 24.95 26.48
CA GLN A 107 10.83 25.11 25.88
C GLN A 107 11.02 25.20 24.37
N LEU A 108 10.75 24.09 23.68
CA LEU A 108 10.63 24.06 22.23
C LEU A 108 9.45 24.94 21.87
N LEU A 109 9.74 26.17 21.42
CA LEU A 109 8.73 27.06 20.86
C LEU A 109 8.10 26.33 19.66
N PRO A 110 6.77 26.18 19.61
CA PRO A 110 6.12 25.52 18.49
C PRO A 110 6.46 26.29 17.20
N LEU A 111 7.05 25.60 16.22
CA LEU A 111 7.25 26.20 14.92
C LEU A 111 5.87 26.58 14.35
N PRO A 112 5.72 27.80 13.79
CA PRO A 112 4.46 28.20 13.19
C PRO A 112 4.16 27.28 12.01
N THR A 113 3.14 26.45 12.15
CA THR A 113 2.64 25.60 11.08
C THR A 113 1.86 26.48 10.10
N THR A 114 2.44 26.75 8.92
CA THR A 114 1.81 27.53 7.86
C THR A 114 0.53 26.84 7.42
N ALA A 115 -0.62 27.49 7.58
CA ALA A 115 -1.95 26.98 7.22
C ALA A 115 -2.01 26.45 5.78
N CYS A 116 -2.85 25.45 5.52
CA CYS A 116 -2.96 24.80 4.23
C CYS A 116 -3.51 25.82 3.26
N ALA A 117 -2.81 26.07 2.16
CA ALA A 117 -3.22 27.08 1.18
C ALA A 117 -4.46 26.66 0.36
N GLY A 118 -5.06 25.51 0.67
CA GLY A 118 -6.16 24.89 -0.06
C GLY A 118 -5.67 23.78 -0.98
N PRO A 119 -6.59 23.04 -1.62
CA PRO A 119 -6.24 22.01 -2.58
C PRO A 119 -5.58 22.64 -3.81
N ALA A 120 -4.46 22.06 -4.21
CA ALA A 120 -3.63 22.57 -5.28
C ALA A 120 -3.14 21.43 -6.15
N PHE A 121 -2.97 21.71 -7.44
CA PHE A 121 -2.37 20.77 -8.37
C PHE A 121 -1.18 21.45 -9.01
N THR A 122 -0.02 20.82 -8.94
CA THR A 122 1.19 21.30 -9.58
C THR A 122 1.61 20.36 -10.69
N LEU A 123 1.87 20.92 -11.87
CA LEU A 123 2.29 20.19 -13.04
C LEU A 123 3.55 20.87 -13.59
N ASP A 124 4.69 20.17 -13.49
CA ASP A 124 5.98 20.69 -13.92
C ASP A 124 6.28 22.11 -13.36
N GLY A 125 6.08 22.28 -12.04
CA GLY A 125 6.28 23.54 -11.33
C GLY A 125 5.21 24.61 -11.53
N LYS A 126 4.25 24.43 -12.45
CA LYS A 126 3.09 25.32 -12.58
C LYS A 126 2.01 24.92 -11.59
N SER A 127 1.53 25.87 -10.80
CA SER A 127 0.45 25.66 -9.84
C SER A 127 -0.91 25.99 -10.44
N PHE A 128 -1.87 25.12 -10.19
CA PHE A 128 -3.27 25.25 -10.55
C PHE A 128 -4.11 25.18 -9.28
N ARG A 129 -5.11 26.06 -9.19
CA ARG A 129 -6.15 25.93 -8.19
C ARG A 129 -7.01 24.72 -8.52
N LEU A 130 -7.17 23.82 -7.57
CA LEU A 130 -7.97 22.62 -7.77
C LEU A 130 -9.42 22.90 -7.39
N GLU A 131 -10.36 22.59 -8.29
CA GLU A 131 -11.80 22.72 -8.05
C GLU A 131 -12.49 21.38 -8.30
N ALA A 132 -13.21 20.87 -7.30
CA ALA A 132 -13.94 19.61 -7.44
C ALA A 132 -15.10 19.75 -8.43
N ALA A 133 -15.22 18.79 -9.34
CA ALA A 133 -16.31 18.66 -10.30
C ALA A 133 -17.03 17.32 -10.09
N ALA A 134 -18.36 17.39 -9.96
CA ALA A 134 -19.24 16.23 -9.84
C ALA A 134 -20.17 16.16 -11.06
N PRO A 135 -19.67 15.72 -12.23
CA PRO A 135 -20.49 15.62 -13.44
C PRO A 135 -21.63 14.63 -13.24
N ALA A 136 -22.83 14.97 -13.69
CA ALA A 136 -23.94 14.03 -13.72
C ALA A 136 -23.64 12.88 -14.69
N ALA A 137 -24.09 11.67 -14.37
CA ALA A 137 -23.90 10.50 -15.22
C ALA A 137 -24.37 10.78 -16.66
N GLY A 138 -23.50 10.53 -17.65
CA GLY A 138 -23.78 10.75 -19.07
C GLY A 138 -23.74 12.21 -19.52
N SER A 139 -23.44 13.17 -18.64
CA SER A 139 -23.15 14.55 -19.05
C SER A 139 -21.70 14.67 -19.50
N PRO A 140 -21.41 15.51 -20.51
CA PRO A 140 -20.04 15.78 -20.93
C PRO A 140 -19.26 16.40 -19.76
N LEU A 141 -17.98 16.05 -19.67
CA LEU A 141 -17.09 16.63 -18.68
C LEU A 141 -16.88 18.12 -18.98
N PRO A 142 -17.07 19.01 -17.99
CA PRO A 142 -16.79 20.43 -18.19
C PRO A 142 -15.28 20.67 -18.30
N LEU A 143 -14.87 21.64 -19.13
CA LEU A 143 -13.50 22.16 -19.11
C LEU A 143 -13.44 23.39 -18.19
N PRO A 144 -12.33 23.59 -17.46
CA PRO A 144 -12.16 24.82 -16.67
C PRO A 144 -12.15 26.05 -17.58
N ALA A 145 -12.80 27.12 -17.11
CA ALA A 145 -12.85 28.39 -17.83
C ALA A 145 -11.56 29.22 -17.69
N ALA A 146 -10.85 29.07 -16.57
CA ALA A 146 -9.63 29.81 -16.26
C ALA A 146 -8.38 28.94 -16.45
N ALA A 147 -7.31 29.53 -16.97
CA ALA A 147 -6.07 28.83 -17.30
C ALA A 147 -5.25 28.37 -16.08
N ASP A 148 -5.50 28.98 -14.91
CA ASP A 148 -4.89 28.67 -13.62
C ASP A 148 -5.74 27.73 -12.77
N THR A 149 -6.83 27.19 -13.33
CA THR A 149 -7.75 26.30 -12.62
C THR A 149 -7.72 24.91 -13.24
N ALA A 150 -7.67 23.90 -12.38
CA ALA A 150 -7.76 22.49 -12.73
C ALA A 150 -9.05 21.92 -12.14
N LEU A 151 -9.88 21.28 -12.96
CA LEU A 151 -11.06 20.57 -12.45
C LEU A 151 -10.68 19.16 -12.05
N TYR A 152 -11.05 18.77 -10.84
CA TYR A 152 -10.81 17.46 -10.27
C TYR A 152 -12.09 16.64 -10.22
N VAL A 153 -12.08 15.45 -10.84
CA VAL A 153 -13.17 14.48 -10.75
C VAL A 153 -12.64 13.23 -10.05
N GLN A 154 -13.26 12.86 -8.95
CA GLN A 154 -12.99 11.60 -8.27
C GLN A 154 -13.94 10.52 -8.77
N GLU A 155 -13.40 9.43 -9.31
CA GLU A 155 -14.20 8.33 -9.81
C GLU A 155 -14.39 7.22 -8.78
N ALA A 156 -15.45 6.43 -8.95
CA ALA A 156 -15.67 5.23 -8.16
C ALA A 156 -14.50 4.26 -8.37
N GLY A 157 -13.73 4.00 -7.31
CA GLY A 157 -12.46 3.26 -7.38
C GLY A 157 -11.22 4.09 -6.99
N GLY A 158 -11.41 5.34 -6.56
CA GLY A 158 -10.31 6.18 -6.03
C GLY A 158 -9.44 6.84 -7.09
N ARG A 159 -9.68 6.53 -8.36
CA ARG A 159 -9.01 7.14 -9.51
C ARG A 159 -9.32 8.63 -9.62
N ARG A 160 -8.34 9.37 -10.10
CA ARG A 160 -8.38 10.83 -10.19
C ARG A 160 -8.28 11.29 -11.64
N LEU A 161 -9.23 12.12 -12.06
CA LEU A 161 -9.20 12.80 -13.35
C LEU A 161 -9.00 14.30 -13.11
N VAL A 162 -8.00 14.88 -13.78
CA VAL A 162 -7.71 16.31 -13.76
C VAL A 162 -7.90 16.89 -15.16
N LEU A 163 -8.71 17.93 -15.27
CA LEU A 163 -9.00 18.62 -16.53
C LEU A 163 -8.35 20.00 -16.50
N LEU A 164 -7.55 20.31 -17.51
CA LEU A 164 -6.85 21.58 -17.67
C LEU A 164 -7.39 22.35 -18.88
N ALA A 165 -7.41 23.67 -18.76
CA ALA A 165 -7.88 24.56 -19.82
C ALA A 165 -6.93 24.55 -21.03
N ALA A 166 -7.42 25.08 -22.15
CA ALA A 166 -6.63 25.22 -23.35
C ALA A 166 -5.37 26.07 -23.10
N GLY A 167 -4.21 25.58 -23.53
CA GLY A 167 -2.93 26.29 -23.39
C GLY A 167 -2.27 26.22 -22.02
N ALA A 168 -2.82 25.46 -21.05
CA ALA A 168 -2.20 25.25 -19.75
C ALA A 168 -0.82 24.56 -19.85
N LEU A 169 -0.66 23.68 -20.84
CA LEU A 169 0.57 22.93 -21.11
C LEU A 169 1.20 23.32 -22.43
N ALA A 170 2.51 23.57 -22.40
CA ALA A 170 3.33 23.56 -23.61
C ALA A 170 3.50 22.09 -24.06
N GLN A 171 3.67 21.86 -25.37
CA GLN A 171 3.82 20.50 -25.89
C GLN A 171 5.07 19.82 -25.30
N GLY A 172 4.89 18.69 -24.62
CA GLY A 172 5.93 17.67 -24.45
C GLY A 172 6.72 17.62 -23.13
N GLU A 173 6.38 18.39 -22.09
CA GLU A 173 7.34 18.55 -20.96
C GLU A 173 6.87 18.09 -19.57
N ALA A 174 5.62 17.65 -19.41
CA ALA A 174 5.14 17.24 -18.09
C ALA A 174 5.75 15.88 -17.67
N ALA A 175 6.79 15.91 -16.84
CA ALA A 175 7.42 14.71 -16.28
C ALA A 175 6.83 14.30 -14.93
N GLN A 176 6.36 15.27 -14.14
CA GLN A 176 5.87 15.06 -12.78
C GLN A 176 4.63 15.91 -12.49
N ALA A 177 3.74 15.35 -11.68
CA ALA A 177 2.64 16.08 -11.07
C ALA A 177 2.66 15.88 -9.56
N GLU A 178 2.22 16.90 -8.83
CA GLU A 178 1.94 16.80 -7.40
C GLU A 178 0.53 17.34 -7.16
N MET A 179 -0.21 16.68 -6.28
CA MET A 179 -1.56 17.05 -5.91
C MET A 179 -1.66 17.13 -4.40
N ILE A 180 -2.17 18.26 -3.91
CA ILE A 180 -2.50 18.50 -2.52
C ILE A 180 -4.02 18.44 -2.42
N ASP A 181 -4.53 17.47 -1.67
CA ASP A 181 -5.98 17.30 -1.50
C ASP A 181 -6.55 18.19 -0.38
N GLU A 182 -7.85 18.08 -0.14
CA GLU A 182 -8.55 18.85 0.90
C GLU A 182 -8.08 18.53 2.33
N THR A 183 -7.48 17.34 2.52
CA THR A 183 -6.86 16.92 3.78
C THR A 183 -5.37 17.30 3.88
N CYS A 184 -4.87 18.02 2.87
CA CYS A 184 -3.47 18.43 2.72
C CYS A 184 -2.50 17.27 2.53
N ASN A 185 -2.98 16.08 2.15
CA ASN A 185 -2.07 15.01 1.75
C ASN A 185 -1.40 15.39 0.45
N VAL A 186 -0.10 15.14 0.37
CA VAL A 186 0.69 15.41 -0.82
C VAL A 186 0.88 14.11 -1.58
N GLN A 187 0.41 14.05 -2.80
CA GLN A 187 0.56 12.90 -3.69
C GLN A 187 1.41 13.30 -4.87
N ARG A 188 2.48 12.55 -5.11
CA ARG A 188 3.41 12.79 -6.21
C ARG A 188 3.28 11.68 -7.25
N TYR A 189 3.27 12.10 -8.51
CA TYR A 189 2.99 11.26 -9.65
C TYR A 189 4.12 11.37 -10.67
N GLN A 190 4.59 10.23 -11.14
CA GLN A 190 5.43 10.14 -12.33
C GLN A 190 4.53 10.07 -13.56
N LEU A 191 4.73 11.00 -14.49
CA LEU A 191 3.90 11.10 -15.69
C LEU A 191 4.52 10.33 -16.85
N LEU A 192 3.64 9.68 -17.63
CA LEU A 192 3.97 9.07 -18.91
C LEU A 192 3.90 10.13 -20.03
N PRO A 193 4.59 9.91 -21.16
CA PRO A 193 4.54 10.83 -22.29
C PRO A 193 3.10 11.13 -22.75
N PRO A 194 2.79 12.40 -23.08
CA PRO A 194 1.45 12.80 -23.52
C PRO A 194 1.05 12.09 -24.81
N LEU A 195 -0.19 11.59 -24.85
CA LEU A 195 -0.82 11.00 -26.03
C LEU A 195 -1.88 11.96 -26.57
N PRO A 196 -2.01 12.15 -27.89
CA PRO A 196 -3.14 12.88 -28.44
C PRO A 196 -4.43 12.11 -28.13
N GLY A 197 -5.49 12.81 -27.74
CA GLY A 197 -6.77 12.19 -27.41
C GLY A 197 -7.93 13.17 -27.36
N ARG A 198 -9.12 12.62 -27.11
CA ARG A 198 -10.35 13.39 -26.94
C ARG A 198 -10.89 13.25 -25.52
N LEU A 199 -11.58 14.28 -25.03
CA LEU A 199 -12.18 14.26 -23.71
C LEU A 199 -13.17 13.10 -23.52
N ASP A 200 -13.92 12.75 -24.59
CA ASP A 200 -14.88 11.63 -24.57
C ASP A 200 -14.19 10.26 -24.44
N ASP A 201 -12.91 10.17 -24.77
CA ASP A 201 -12.13 8.92 -24.73
C ASP A 201 -11.44 8.69 -23.38
N VAL A 202 -11.44 9.67 -22.47
CA VAL A 202 -10.74 9.62 -21.17
C VAL A 202 -11.05 8.33 -20.41
N ALA A 203 -12.32 7.89 -20.42
CA ALA A 203 -12.75 6.67 -19.73
C ALA A 203 -12.06 5.39 -20.23
N GLN A 204 -11.59 5.36 -21.49
CA GLN A 204 -10.93 4.21 -22.11
C GLN A 204 -9.44 4.10 -21.75
N PHE A 205 -8.78 5.24 -21.50
CA PHE A 205 -7.36 5.30 -21.13
C PHE A 205 -7.12 5.06 -19.63
N ALA A 206 -8.20 4.82 -18.88
CA ALA A 206 -8.20 4.92 -17.44
C ALA A 206 -7.98 3.62 -16.62
N PRO A 207 -7.92 2.38 -17.14
CA PRO A 207 -7.93 1.21 -16.24
C PRO A 207 -6.61 0.94 -15.51
N ALA A 208 -5.50 1.60 -15.87
CA ALA A 208 -4.17 1.27 -15.32
C ALA A 208 -3.44 2.44 -14.64
N ALA A 209 -4.03 3.65 -14.59
CA ALA A 209 -3.37 4.84 -14.04
C ALA A 209 -4.10 5.37 -12.80
N ASP A 210 -3.33 5.78 -11.78
CA ASP A 210 -3.86 6.40 -10.56
C ASP A 210 -4.38 7.83 -10.82
N LEU A 211 -3.72 8.52 -11.76
CA LEU A 211 -4.05 9.87 -12.21
C LEU A 211 -4.17 9.90 -13.74
N VAL A 212 -5.22 10.54 -14.25
CA VAL A 212 -5.35 10.90 -15.67
C VAL A 212 -5.49 12.41 -15.77
N ILE A 213 -4.69 13.05 -16.61
CA ILE A 213 -4.76 14.47 -16.90
C ILE A 213 -5.20 14.64 -18.35
N PHE A 214 -6.25 15.43 -18.58
CA PHE A 214 -6.61 15.90 -19.92
C PHE A 214 -6.32 17.39 -20.01
N ALA A 215 -5.44 17.77 -20.93
CA ALA A 215 -5.15 19.16 -21.25
C ALA A 215 -5.74 19.52 -22.61
N ALA A 216 -6.77 20.36 -22.61
CA ALA A 216 -7.42 20.80 -23.85
C ALA A 216 -6.42 21.56 -24.74
N GLN A 217 -6.60 21.47 -26.06
CA GLN A 217 -5.95 22.36 -27.03
C GLN A 217 -6.90 23.42 -27.57
N GLY A 218 -8.21 23.22 -27.41
CA GLY A 218 -9.27 24.10 -27.89
C GLY A 218 -10.63 23.69 -27.33
N ALA A 219 -11.69 24.29 -27.85
CA ALA A 219 -13.07 24.00 -27.45
C ALA A 219 -13.69 22.79 -28.16
N ASP A 220 -12.96 22.16 -29.08
CA ASP A 220 -13.41 21.03 -29.90
C ASP A 220 -13.29 19.66 -29.19
N GLY A 221 -12.87 19.67 -27.92
CA GLY A 221 -12.67 18.46 -27.11
C GLY A 221 -11.41 17.68 -27.47
N ASN A 222 -10.54 18.21 -28.33
CA ASN A 222 -9.23 17.65 -28.62
C ASN A 222 -8.19 18.14 -27.61
N GLY A 223 -7.26 17.25 -27.24
CA GLY A 223 -6.26 17.57 -26.25
C GLY A 223 -5.14 16.54 -26.12
N TRP A 224 -4.40 16.68 -25.04
CA TRP A 224 -3.40 15.73 -24.59
C TRP A 224 -3.94 14.93 -23.41
N LEU A 225 -3.80 13.61 -23.49
CA LEU A 225 -4.01 12.68 -22.38
C LEU A 225 -2.65 12.34 -21.78
N ILE A 226 -2.52 12.51 -20.47
CA ILE A 226 -1.31 12.19 -19.72
C ILE A 226 -1.72 11.27 -18.58
N GLN A 227 -1.04 10.14 -18.48
CA GLN A 227 -1.24 9.17 -17.40
C GLN A 227 -0.19 9.42 -16.32
N GLY A 228 -0.60 9.39 -15.06
CA GLY A 228 0.26 9.48 -13.89
C GLY A 228 0.18 8.21 -13.05
N MET A 229 1.33 7.69 -12.67
CA MET A 229 1.47 6.61 -11.68
C MET A 229 1.87 7.24 -10.35
N LEU A 230 1.19 6.86 -9.27
CA LEU A 230 1.51 7.34 -7.93
C LEU A 230 2.88 6.79 -7.53
N THR A 231 3.84 7.69 -7.25
CA THR A 231 5.18 7.29 -6.78
C THR A 231 5.34 7.46 -5.29
N GLU A 232 4.65 8.45 -4.72
CA GLU A 232 4.74 8.76 -3.30
C GLU A 232 3.41 9.35 -2.82
N ALA A 233 2.96 8.90 -1.65
CA ALA A 233 1.85 9.49 -0.92
C ALA A 233 2.36 9.89 0.46
N GLU A 234 2.57 11.18 0.66
CA GLU A 234 2.92 11.74 1.95
C GLU A 234 1.61 12.07 2.67
N LEU A 235 1.25 11.19 3.61
CA LEU A 235 0.15 11.44 4.53
C LEU A 235 0.57 12.58 5.43
N THR A 236 0.04 13.77 5.16
CA THR A 236 0.22 14.87 6.08
C THR A 236 -0.75 14.59 7.22
N ALA A 237 -0.23 14.16 8.37
CA ALA A 237 -1.04 13.95 9.56
C ALA A 237 -1.99 15.16 9.72
N PRO A 238 -3.31 14.94 9.88
CA PRO A 238 -4.28 16.01 9.87
C PRO A 238 -3.80 17.16 10.75
N ARG A 239 -3.65 18.34 10.14
CA ARG A 239 -3.08 19.53 10.79
C ARG A 239 -3.79 19.77 12.12
N GLY A 240 -3.03 19.88 13.20
CA GLY A 240 -3.58 20.05 14.55
C GLY A 240 -3.75 18.75 15.34
N TRP A 241 -3.45 17.58 14.75
CA TRP A 241 -3.29 16.34 15.50
C TRP A 241 -1.84 16.08 15.92
N THR A 242 -1.06 17.15 16.11
CA THR A 242 0.00 17.07 17.10
C THR A 242 -0.73 17.19 18.42
N PRO A 243 -0.94 16.09 19.18
CA PRO A 243 -1.60 16.20 20.46
C PRO A 243 -0.93 17.32 21.25
N GLN A 244 -1.73 18.24 21.80
CA GLN A 244 -1.16 19.26 22.67
C GLN A 244 -0.39 18.54 23.79
N PRO A 245 0.69 19.13 24.34
CA PRO A 245 1.35 18.57 25.50
C PRO A 245 0.31 18.29 26.61
N GLY A 246 0.05 17.00 26.89
CA GLY A 246 -1.00 16.54 27.81
C GLY A 246 -2.21 15.84 27.16
N GLU A 247 -2.39 15.91 25.83
CA GLU A 247 -3.43 15.16 25.09
C GLU A 247 -2.95 13.79 24.60
N LEU A 248 -1.64 13.60 24.44
CA LEU A 248 -1.06 12.30 24.10
C LEU A 248 -1.12 11.41 25.34
N LEU A 249 -2.09 10.50 25.38
CA LEU A 249 -2.23 9.54 26.48
C LEU A 249 -1.29 8.36 26.32
N ALA A 250 -1.12 7.87 25.08
CA ALA A 250 -0.26 6.74 24.79
C ALA A 250 0.26 6.76 23.35
N GLU A 251 1.43 6.17 23.15
CA GLU A 251 1.95 5.77 21.85
C GLU A 251 1.84 4.25 21.70
N ILE A 252 1.40 3.82 20.53
CA ILE A 252 1.19 2.41 20.21
C ILE A 252 2.03 2.13 18.96
N GLY A 253 2.97 1.20 19.08
CA GLY A 253 3.83 0.74 17.99
C GLY A 253 3.49 -0.69 17.62
N LEU A 254 3.25 -0.95 16.33
CA LEU A 254 3.22 -2.31 15.80
C LEU A 254 4.66 -2.77 15.59
N LEU A 255 5.11 -3.75 16.37
CA LEU A 255 6.47 -4.28 16.28
C LEU A 255 6.59 -5.38 15.24
N GLU A 256 5.62 -6.29 15.21
CA GLU A 256 5.65 -7.50 14.39
C GLU A 256 4.23 -8.03 14.18
N ALA A 257 3.94 -8.56 13.00
CA ALA A 257 2.72 -9.31 12.72
C ALA A 257 3.05 -10.48 11.80
N GLN A 258 2.83 -11.71 12.26
CA GLN A 258 3.17 -12.92 11.51
C GLN A 258 2.14 -14.03 11.71
N PRO A 259 1.90 -14.89 10.71
CA PRO A 259 1.08 -16.08 10.90
C PRO A 259 1.75 -17.03 11.90
N SER A 260 0.94 -17.72 12.70
CA SER A 260 1.43 -18.83 13.53
C SER A 260 1.94 -19.97 12.65
N PRO A 261 2.82 -20.87 13.17
CA PRO A 261 3.35 -21.99 12.40
C PRO A 261 2.31 -22.96 11.83
N ASP A 262 1.11 -23.02 12.43
CA ASP A 262 -0.01 -23.82 11.94
C ASP A 262 -0.90 -23.07 10.92
N GLY A 263 -0.59 -21.80 10.65
CA GLY A 263 -1.31 -20.92 9.74
C GLY A 263 -2.71 -20.51 10.21
N ARG A 264 -3.13 -20.89 11.43
CA ARG A 264 -4.51 -20.69 11.91
C ARG A 264 -4.70 -19.36 12.64
N LEU A 265 -3.63 -18.84 13.22
CA LEU A 265 -3.64 -17.59 13.97
C LEU A 265 -2.71 -16.56 13.31
N ILE A 266 -2.92 -15.29 13.65
CA ILE A 266 -1.95 -14.22 13.44
C ILE A 266 -1.45 -13.82 14.82
N GLN A 267 -0.14 -13.85 15.00
CA GLN A 267 0.55 -13.32 16.17
C GLN A 267 0.98 -11.89 15.89
N VAL A 268 0.57 -10.97 16.76
CA VAL A 268 0.87 -9.55 16.68
C VAL A 268 1.61 -9.14 17.94
N ARG A 269 2.75 -8.46 17.79
CA ARG A 269 3.46 -7.83 18.92
C ARG A 269 3.32 -6.32 18.84
N LEU A 270 2.90 -5.73 19.96
CA LEU A 270 2.73 -4.29 20.12
C LEU A 270 3.63 -3.77 21.24
N SER A 271 4.08 -2.52 21.08
CA SER A 271 4.65 -1.71 22.15
C SER A 271 3.64 -0.62 22.53
N LEU A 272 3.39 -0.45 23.83
CA LEU A 272 2.55 0.62 24.36
C LEU A 272 3.37 1.46 25.32
N TYR A 273 3.52 2.75 25.03
CA TYR A 273 4.14 3.70 25.94
C TYR A 273 3.10 4.68 26.48
N ASN A 274 3.00 4.82 27.80
CA ASN A 274 2.04 5.71 28.44
C ASN A 274 2.67 7.09 28.73
N PHE A 275 2.22 8.12 28.01
CA PHE A 275 2.61 9.52 28.24
C PHE A 275 1.73 10.22 29.28
N GLY A 276 0.57 9.64 29.62
CA GLY A 276 -0.40 10.20 30.54
C GLY A 276 0.05 10.21 32.00
N ALA A 277 -0.64 11.00 32.82
CA ALA A 277 -0.42 11.08 34.26
C ALA A 277 -1.12 9.96 35.06
N GLU A 278 -2.04 9.24 34.42
CA GLU A 278 -2.79 8.12 35.00
C GLU A 278 -2.39 6.78 34.34
N PRO A 279 -2.56 5.65 35.04
CA PRO A 279 -2.33 4.33 34.44
C PRO A 279 -3.24 4.10 33.22
N LEU A 280 -2.64 3.63 32.12
CA LEU A 280 -3.35 3.22 30.93
C LEU A 280 -3.81 1.77 31.09
N LEU A 281 -5.10 1.51 30.96
CA LEU A 281 -5.67 0.16 31.05
C LEU A 281 -6.03 -0.36 29.65
N LEU A 282 -5.31 -1.38 29.18
CA LEU A 282 -5.60 -2.07 27.93
C LEU A 282 -6.50 -3.28 28.22
N THR A 283 -7.72 -3.29 27.71
CA THR A 283 -8.68 -4.38 27.88
C THR A 283 -8.89 -5.18 26.58
N PRO A 284 -9.49 -6.38 26.62
CA PRO A 284 -9.84 -7.11 25.39
C PRO A 284 -10.78 -6.36 24.44
N ALA A 285 -11.57 -5.41 24.94
CA ALA A 285 -12.49 -4.62 24.11
C ALA A 285 -11.76 -3.54 23.30
N ASP A 286 -10.61 -3.09 23.79
CA ASP A 286 -9.78 -2.07 23.15
C ASP A 286 -8.99 -2.64 21.97
N VAL A 287 -8.89 -3.96 21.86
CA VAL A 287 -8.08 -4.62 20.82
C VAL A 287 -8.99 -5.50 19.98
N GLN A 288 -9.09 -5.20 18.69
CA GLN A 288 -9.95 -5.95 17.77
C GLN A 288 -9.29 -6.14 16.42
N LEU A 289 -9.47 -7.31 15.81
CA LEU A 289 -9.14 -7.56 14.43
C LEU A 289 -10.45 -7.64 13.63
N SER A 290 -10.56 -6.84 12.58
CA SER A 290 -11.67 -6.89 11.63
C SER A 290 -11.17 -7.17 10.23
N ALA A 291 -12.01 -7.71 9.37
CA ALA A 291 -11.65 -7.97 7.98
C ALA A 291 -12.93 -7.97 7.13
N GLU A 292 -12.83 -7.76 5.81
CA GLU A 292 -14.03 -7.67 4.97
C GLU A 292 -14.94 -8.90 5.11
N GLY A 293 -16.24 -8.65 5.31
CA GLY A 293 -17.24 -9.70 5.53
C GLY A 293 -17.18 -10.39 6.90
N LEU A 294 -16.20 -10.05 7.75
CA LEU A 294 -16.06 -10.55 9.11
C LEU A 294 -16.22 -9.39 10.11
N GLY A 295 -17.07 -9.59 11.12
CA GLY A 295 -17.17 -8.63 12.21
C GLY A 295 -15.85 -8.49 12.98
N ALA A 296 -15.73 -7.41 13.75
CA ALA A 296 -14.58 -7.21 14.61
C ALA A 296 -14.52 -8.29 15.71
N ALA A 297 -13.36 -8.92 15.87
CA ALA A 297 -13.12 -10.00 16.81
C ALA A 297 -12.02 -9.65 17.82
N PRO A 298 -12.20 -9.95 19.12
CA PRO A 298 -11.15 -9.75 20.12
C PRO A 298 -10.00 -10.76 19.93
N PRO A 299 -8.84 -10.54 20.58
CA PRO A 299 -7.76 -11.51 20.58
C PRO A 299 -8.20 -12.84 21.21
N ALA A 300 -7.82 -13.95 20.59
CA ALA A 300 -8.00 -15.31 21.11
C ALA A 300 -7.05 -15.62 22.28
N ALA A 301 -5.88 -14.98 22.31
CA ALA A 301 -4.94 -15.02 23.43
C ALA A 301 -4.12 -13.73 23.53
N ALA A 302 -3.61 -13.44 24.72
CA ALA A 302 -2.73 -12.29 24.97
C ALA A 302 -1.64 -12.64 26.00
N ARG A 303 -0.44 -12.08 25.82
CA ARG A 303 0.70 -12.20 26.73
C ARG A 303 1.41 -10.85 26.89
N PRO A 304 1.42 -10.24 28.09
CA PRO A 304 0.72 -10.67 29.31
C PRO A 304 -0.82 -10.79 29.11
N PRO A 305 -1.53 -11.55 29.97
CA PRO A 305 -2.98 -11.62 29.91
C PRO A 305 -3.63 -10.24 30.08
N LEU A 306 -4.70 -9.97 29.33
CA LEU A 306 -5.51 -8.76 29.49
C LEU A 306 -6.55 -8.92 30.61
N PRO A 307 -6.93 -7.85 31.34
CA PRO A 307 -6.48 -6.46 31.13
C PRO A 307 -5.05 -6.21 31.60
N LEU A 308 -4.34 -5.33 30.89
CA LEU A 308 -2.96 -4.93 31.18
C LEU A 308 -2.92 -3.46 31.57
N GLU A 309 -2.34 -3.17 32.74
CA GLU A 309 -2.12 -1.80 33.22
C GLU A 309 -0.70 -1.34 32.88
N VAL A 310 -0.56 -0.17 32.26
CA VAL A 310 0.72 0.47 31.92
C VAL A 310 0.81 1.77 32.72
N ALA A 311 1.71 1.81 33.70
CA ALA A 311 1.88 3.00 34.55
C ALA A 311 2.42 4.22 33.75
N PRO A 312 2.21 5.45 34.23
CA PRO A 312 2.78 6.66 33.65
C PRO A 312 4.28 6.55 33.36
N GLY A 313 4.69 6.91 32.15
CA GLY A 313 6.09 6.88 31.69
C GLY A 313 6.67 5.48 31.48
N GLN A 314 5.85 4.42 31.52
CA GLN A 314 6.29 3.04 31.25
C GLN A 314 5.98 2.62 29.80
N THR A 315 6.83 1.73 29.29
CA THR A 315 6.58 0.94 28.08
C THR A 315 6.17 -0.47 28.47
N ALA A 316 5.15 -1.02 27.83
CA ALA A 316 4.80 -2.44 27.91
C ALA A 316 4.77 -3.07 26.52
N GLU A 317 5.29 -4.29 26.39
CA GLU A 317 5.08 -5.10 25.20
C GLU A 317 3.94 -6.09 25.43
N VAL A 318 3.10 -6.28 24.42
CA VAL A 318 2.04 -7.29 24.43
C VAL A 318 2.06 -8.09 23.13
N GLU A 319 2.02 -9.41 23.27
CA GLU A 319 1.81 -10.36 22.18
C GLU A 319 0.34 -10.78 22.17
N LEU A 320 -0.33 -10.62 21.03
CA LEU A 320 -1.74 -10.90 20.82
C LEU A 320 -1.86 -11.98 19.74
N ALA A 321 -2.77 -12.93 19.93
CA ALA A 321 -3.08 -13.93 18.91
C ALA A 321 -4.53 -13.78 18.46
N PHE A 322 -4.76 -13.66 17.17
CA PHE A 322 -6.09 -13.59 16.56
C PHE A 322 -6.33 -14.78 15.66
N VAL A 323 -7.59 -15.16 15.46
CA VAL A 323 -7.94 -16.09 14.38
C VAL A 323 -7.63 -15.43 13.05
N ARG A 324 -6.86 -16.11 12.20
CA ARG A 324 -6.46 -15.58 10.90
C ARG A 324 -7.69 -15.40 9.98
N PRO A 325 -7.90 -14.20 9.40
CA PRO A 325 -8.92 -14.02 8.38
C PRO A 325 -8.59 -14.84 7.11
N PRO A 326 -9.56 -15.56 6.51
CA PRO A 326 -9.35 -16.37 5.31
C PRO A 326 -8.86 -15.57 4.08
N GLN A 327 -9.16 -14.27 4.03
CA GLN A 327 -8.70 -13.35 2.99
C GLN A 327 -7.21 -13.01 3.05
N GLY A 328 -6.51 -13.35 4.14
CA GLY A 328 -5.08 -13.06 4.28
C GLY A 328 -4.73 -11.60 4.58
N TRP A 329 -5.73 -10.78 4.95
CA TRP A 329 -5.55 -9.40 5.41
C TRP A 329 -6.63 -9.03 6.45
N GLY A 330 -6.39 -7.95 7.20
CA GLY A 330 -7.35 -7.39 8.16
C GLY A 330 -6.89 -6.07 8.78
N ILE A 331 -7.81 -5.37 9.43
CA ILE A 331 -7.56 -4.11 10.15
C ILE A 331 -7.50 -4.43 11.64
N LEU A 332 -6.32 -4.25 12.23
CA LEU A 332 -6.11 -4.32 13.67
C LEU A 332 -6.39 -2.95 14.27
N ARG A 333 -7.34 -2.88 15.20
CA ARG A 333 -7.63 -1.70 16.00
C ARG A 333 -7.13 -1.89 17.43
N VAL A 334 -6.39 -0.91 17.94
CA VAL A 334 -5.92 -0.81 19.32
C VAL A 334 -6.34 0.56 19.86
N PHE A 335 -7.29 0.59 20.79
CA PHE A 335 -8.07 1.78 21.14
C PHE A 335 -8.70 2.43 19.89
N SER A 336 -8.21 3.60 19.49
CA SER A 336 -8.64 4.34 18.29
C SER A 336 -7.59 4.32 17.17
N VAL A 337 -6.48 3.59 17.34
CA VAL A 337 -5.42 3.46 16.33
C VAL A 337 -5.69 2.23 15.48
N GLU A 338 -5.58 2.37 14.17
CA GLU A 338 -5.82 1.29 13.21
C GLU A 338 -4.54 0.98 12.42
N TYR A 339 -4.29 -0.31 12.19
CA TYR A 339 -3.19 -0.82 11.39
C TYR A 339 -3.75 -1.74 10.30
N ASP A 340 -3.43 -1.44 9.05
CA ASP A 340 -3.66 -2.37 7.95
C ASP A 340 -2.62 -3.48 8.01
N LEU A 341 -3.10 -4.71 8.19
CA LEU A 341 -2.27 -5.90 8.16
C LEU A 341 -2.56 -6.67 6.88
N ALA A 342 -1.55 -6.82 6.03
CA ALA A 342 -1.65 -7.49 4.73
C ALA A 342 -0.62 -8.62 4.59
N ASP A 343 -0.81 -9.45 3.57
CA ASP A 343 0.16 -10.44 3.09
C ASP A 343 0.61 -11.50 4.11
N PHE A 344 -0.31 -12.02 4.93
CA PHE A 344 -0.02 -13.17 5.82
C PHE A 344 0.16 -14.51 5.07
N VAL A 345 0.18 -14.51 3.74
CA VAL A 345 0.20 -15.70 2.89
C VAL A 345 1.64 -16.05 2.55
N GLU A 346 2.23 -16.98 3.30
CA GLU A 346 3.31 -17.84 2.78
C GLU A 346 2.74 -19.06 2.05
#